data_AF-V2WK18-F1
#
_entry.id   AF-V2WK18-F1
#
_cell.length_a   1.000
_cell.length_b   1.000
_cell.length_c   1.000
_cell.angle_alpha   90.00
_cell.angle_beta   90.00
_cell.angle_gamma   90.00
#
_symmetry.space_group_name_H-M   'P 1'
#
loop_
_entity.id
_entity.type
_entity.pdbx_description
1 polymer ?
#
loop_
_entity_poly.entity_id
_entity_poly.type
_entity_poly.pdbx_seq_one_letter_code
_entity_poly.pdbx_strand_id
1 'polypeptide(L)'
;MWIKFANLCRKSDRMVLAEKTIESLLSPPSMDKGHHSREQTGLKAPPDVVYAHLKFLWANGAQEESLGYLRQFSNKVARDLQAENEHPRNPSKQRNEQLIRLLARCYFKLGEWQVEMNDNWGSQLVPDILHCYILATRYDPGWYKAWHTWALANIEVLHYLDSQIESGTKGIHSSTVAEHAVAAIEGLFESILLRNQDALQDTLRLLTLWFKFGQHDNVSNAMSQGFEKVGIDTWLHVIPQIIARIQTPNALIRRRIRSVLITIGKHHPQALIYPLTVASKSSSETRAAAAMGIMEEMRDHSRMIVEQALVVSHEIIRIAILWHEQWHEGLEEASRLYFTEKNPEGMIAVLEPLHAKLEAGPQTARETSFAQVFGRELADAREACRRYRIRGDTSELDKAWDIYYA
;
A
#
# COMPACT_ATOMS: atom_id res chain seq x y z
N MET A 1 -16.91 -13.34 31.99
CA MET A 1 -17.94 -13.86 31.06
C MET A 1 -19.05 -12.84 30.84
N TRP A 2 -19.69 -12.35 31.91
CA TRP A 2 -20.75 -11.33 31.86
C TRP A 2 -20.39 -10.01 31.15
N ILE A 3 -19.15 -9.51 31.30
CA ILE A 3 -18.68 -8.33 30.53
C ILE A 3 -18.70 -8.59 29.01
N LYS A 4 -18.35 -9.80 28.57
CA LYS A 4 -18.39 -10.15 27.13
C LYS A 4 -19.84 -10.24 26.65
N PHE A 5 -20.74 -10.81 27.47
CA PHE A 5 -22.17 -10.86 27.20
C PHE A 5 -22.77 -9.45 27.08
N ALA A 6 -22.50 -8.55 28.04
CA ALA A 6 -22.94 -7.16 27.98
C ALA A 6 -22.44 -6.44 26.72
N ASN A 7 -21.17 -6.64 26.33
CA ASN A 7 -20.64 -6.07 25.08
C ASN A 7 -21.31 -6.68 23.82
N LEU A 8 -21.72 -7.95 23.85
CA LEU A 8 -22.45 -8.59 22.77
C LEU A 8 -23.87 -8.02 22.65
N CYS A 9 -24.58 -7.89 23.78
CA CYS A 9 -25.91 -7.25 23.83
C CYS A 9 -25.87 -5.82 23.28
N ARG A 10 -24.84 -5.05 23.66
CA ARG A 10 -24.59 -3.70 23.13
C ARG A 10 -24.34 -3.71 21.61
N LYS A 11 -23.55 -4.67 21.10
CA LYS A 11 -23.30 -4.79 19.65
C LYS A 11 -24.50 -5.28 18.85
N SER A 12 -25.47 -5.95 19.49
CA SER A 12 -26.71 -6.43 18.88
C SER A 12 -27.90 -5.49 19.12
N ASP A 13 -27.66 -4.23 19.50
CA ASP A 13 -28.67 -3.21 19.86
C ASP A 13 -29.68 -3.61 20.94
N ARG A 14 -29.34 -4.58 21.78
CA ARG A 14 -30.15 -5.00 22.94
C ARG A 14 -29.71 -4.25 24.18
N MET A 15 -29.92 -2.92 24.18
CA MET A 15 -29.41 -1.99 25.19
C MET A 15 -29.97 -2.26 26.60
N VAL A 16 -31.27 -2.55 26.74
CA VAL A 16 -31.91 -2.84 28.04
C VAL A 16 -31.32 -4.09 28.73
N LEU A 17 -30.93 -5.10 27.96
CA LEU A 17 -30.27 -6.30 28.48
C LEU A 17 -28.82 -6.02 28.88
N ALA A 18 -28.14 -5.16 28.11
CA ALA A 18 -26.79 -4.72 28.43
C ALA A 18 -26.78 -3.90 29.74
N GLU A 19 -27.73 -2.99 29.92
CA GLU A 19 -27.89 -2.16 31.12
C GLU A 19 -28.08 -3.02 32.38
N LYS A 20 -29.09 -3.89 32.40
CA LYS A 20 -29.35 -4.80 33.53
C LYS A 20 -28.15 -5.68 33.88
N THR A 21 -27.42 -6.13 32.87
CA THR A 21 -26.20 -6.93 33.08
C THR A 21 -25.09 -6.08 33.69
N ILE A 22 -24.92 -4.83 33.27
CA ILE A 22 -23.89 -3.92 33.78
C ILE A 22 -24.24 -3.44 35.20
N GLU A 23 -25.50 -3.11 35.49
CA GLU A 23 -25.96 -2.73 36.83
C GLU A 23 -25.75 -3.84 37.85
N SER A 24 -26.04 -5.09 37.47
CA SER A 24 -25.76 -6.27 38.30
C SER A 24 -24.26 -6.48 38.57
N LEU A 25 -23.38 -5.97 37.70
CA LEU A 25 -21.93 -6.05 37.87
C LEU A 25 -21.33 -4.87 38.64
N LEU A 26 -21.98 -3.70 38.60
CA LEU A 26 -21.60 -2.50 39.36
C LEU A 26 -22.03 -2.58 40.83
N SER A 27 -23.19 -3.20 41.07
CA SER A 27 -23.73 -3.48 42.40
C SER A 27 -23.63 -4.99 42.66
N PRO A 28 -22.55 -5.52 43.25
CA PRO A 28 -22.59 -6.88 43.73
C PRO A 28 -23.75 -7.00 44.73
N PRO A 29 -24.53 -8.10 44.73
CA PRO A 29 -25.53 -8.32 45.76
C PRO A 29 -24.80 -8.45 47.10
N SER A 30 -24.73 -7.35 47.86
CA SER A 30 -24.37 -7.39 49.26
C SER A 30 -25.49 -8.13 49.97
N MET A 31 -25.20 -9.39 50.31
CA MET A 31 -25.87 -10.14 51.37
C MET A 31 -26.11 -9.23 52.58
N ASP A 32 -27.34 -9.29 53.07
CA ASP A 32 -27.86 -8.81 54.35
C ASP A 32 -27.55 -7.37 54.80
N LYS A 33 -28.63 -6.59 54.81
CA LYS A 33 -28.75 -5.35 55.57
C LYS A 33 -28.69 -5.67 57.07
N GLY A 34 -27.54 -5.43 57.68
CA GLY A 34 -27.36 -5.46 59.13
C GLY A 34 -26.38 -4.38 59.60
N HIS A 35 -26.96 -3.27 60.07
CA HIS A 35 -26.37 -2.22 60.92
C HIS A 35 -25.46 -1.14 60.32
N HIS A 36 -25.84 0.08 60.72
CA HIS A 36 -25.22 1.38 60.48
C HIS A 36 -23.75 1.44 60.90
N SER A 37 -22.91 2.03 60.04
CA SER A 37 -22.00 3.15 60.34
C SER A 37 -20.96 3.33 59.22
N ARG A 38 -20.73 4.61 58.88
CA ARG A 38 -19.41 5.18 58.53
C ARG A 38 -18.93 5.17 57.06
N GLU A 39 -18.85 6.41 56.57
CA GLU A 39 -17.79 6.94 55.69
C GLU A 39 -17.65 6.42 54.25
N GLN A 40 -17.96 7.35 53.34
CA GLN A 40 -17.45 7.50 51.97
C GLN A 40 -16.16 6.72 51.69
N THR A 41 -16.28 5.51 51.16
CA THR A 41 -15.25 4.91 50.31
C THR A 41 -15.97 4.40 49.07
N GLY A 42 -15.74 5.10 47.95
CA GLY A 42 -16.44 4.87 46.69
C GLY A 42 -16.43 3.39 46.31
N LEU A 43 -17.59 2.91 45.88
CA LEU A 43 -17.81 1.57 45.35
C LEU A 43 -16.60 1.17 44.46
N LYS A 44 -15.75 0.27 44.94
CA LYS A 44 -14.63 -0.28 44.17
C LYS A 44 -15.16 -1.30 43.16
N ALA A 45 -15.95 -0.84 42.20
CA ALA A 45 -16.29 -1.64 41.03
C ALA A 45 -14.99 -1.98 40.26
N PRO A 46 -14.84 -3.21 39.74
CA PRO A 46 -13.66 -3.58 38.97
C PRO A 46 -13.44 -2.63 37.78
N PRO A 47 -12.20 -2.19 37.50
CA PRO A 47 -11.91 -1.25 36.41
C PRO A 47 -12.47 -1.67 35.04
N ASP A 48 -12.47 -2.97 34.74
CA ASP A 48 -13.04 -3.51 33.49
C ASP A 48 -14.56 -3.33 33.37
N VAL A 49 -15.27 -3.32 34.49
CA VAL A 49 -16.73 -3.12 34.55
C VAL A 49 -17.05 -1.65 34.34
N VAL A 50 -16.28 -0.74 34.95
CA VAL A 50 -16.41 0.71 34.74
C VAL A 50 -16.19 1.05 33.25
N TYR A 51 -15.14 0.49 32.64
CA TYR A 51 -14.90 0.67 31.20
C TYR A 51 -16.01 0.08 30.32
N ALA A 52 -16.64 -1.03 30.73
CA ALA A 52 -17.81 -1.59 30.03
C ALA A 52 -19.03 -0.67 30.13
N HIS A 53 -19.27 -0.08 31.30
CA HIS A 53 -20.35 0.87 31.54
C HIS A 53 -20.17 2.16 30.73
N LEU A 54 -18.94 2.72 30.67
CA LEU A 54 -18.66 3.92 29.86
C LEU A 54 -18.95 3.68 28.37
N LYS A 55 -18.63 2.50 27.83
CA LYS A 55 -18.99 2.15 26.44
C LYS A 55 -20.49 2.00 26.22
N PHE A 56 -21.24 1.63 27.24
CA PHE A 56 -22.69 1.57 27.19
C PHE A 56 -23.29 2.98 27.21
N LEU A 57 -22.85 3.86 28.10
CA LEU A 57 -23.29 5.26 28.17
C LEU A 57 -23.04 6.00 26.85
N TRP A 58 -21.87 5.80 26.24
CA TRP A 58 -21.58 6.34 24.90
C TRP A 58 -22.61 5.89 23.86
N ALA A 59 -22.93 4.59 23.83
CA ALA A 59 -23.89 4.03 22.88
C ALA A 59 -25.34 4.47 23.15
N ASN A 60 -25.64 4.92 24.37
CA ASN A 60 -26.95 5.42 24.78
C ASN A 60 -27.13 6.94 24.49
N GLY A 61 -26.16 7.58 23.84
CA GLY A 61 -26.23 8.98 23.40
C GLY A 61 -25.62 10.00 24.38
N ALA A 62 -25.14 9.59 25.56
CA ALA A 62 -24.50 10.48 26.54
C ALA A 62 -23.00 10.69 26.21
N GLN A 63 -22.70 11.19 25.02
CA GLN A 63 -21.34 11.18 24.46
C GLN A 63 -20.37 12.13 25.18
N GLU A 64 -20.74 13.39 25.41
CA GLU A 64 -19.88 14.38 26.10
C GLU A 64 -19.54 13.96 27.54
N GLU A 65 -20.56 13.54 28.30
CA GLU A 65 -20.37 13.08 29.68
C GLU A 65 -19.50 11.82 29.73
N SER A 66 -19.74 10.86 28.83
CA SER A 66 -18.95 9.63 28.73
C SER A 66 -17.48 9.91 28.44
N LEU A 67 -17.19 10.89 27.59
CA LEU A 67 -15.81 11.31 27.28
C LEU A 67 -15.15 11.95 28.50
N GLY A 68 -15.86 12.83 29.21
CA GLY A 68 -15.40 13.43 30.46
C GLY A 68 -15.09 12.37 31.53
N TYR A 69 -16.00 11.41 31.73
CA TYR A 69 -15.80 10.30 32.66
C TYR A 69 -14.66 9.37 32.23
N LEU A 70 -14.48 9.11 30.94
CA LEU A 70 -13.36 8.29 30.45
C LEU A 70 -12.00 8.98 30.65
N ARG A 71 -11.93 10.31 30.52
CA ARG A 71 -10.73 11.11 30.85
C ARG A 71 -10.39 11.02 32.34
N GLN A 72 -11.38 11.18 33.21
CA GLN A 72 -11.17 11.05 34.66
C GLN A 72 -10.77 9.62 35.04
N PHE A 73 -11.42 8.62 34.43
CA PHE A 73 -11.14 7.21 34.67
C PHE A 73 -9.72 6.82 34.23
N SER A 74 -9.29 7.21 33.03
CA SER A 74 -7.93 6.96 32.56
C SER A 74 -6.87 7.61 33.45
N ASN A 75 -7.07 8.85 33.89
CA ASN A 75 -6.17 9.53 34.83
C ASN A 75 -6.11 8.80 36.19
N LYS A 76 -7.23 8.29 36.69
CA LYS A 76 -7.27 7.51 37.93
C LYS A 76 -6.49 6.19 37.77
N VAL A 77 -6.73 5.46 36.68
CA VAL A 77 -6.02 4.20 36.37
C VAL A 77 -4.51 4.44 36.19
N ALA A 78 -4.11 5.56 35.56
CA ALA A 78 -2.70 5.91 35.40
C ALA A 78 -2.02 6.22 36.75
N ARG A 79 -2.70 6.93 37.66
CA ARG A 79 -2.20 7.19 39.03
C ARG A 79 -2.10 5.90 39.85
N ASP A 80 -3.11 5.04 39.76
CA ASP A 80 -3.11 3.74 40.45
C ASP A 80 -1.93 2.87 39.97
N LEU A 81 -1.62 2.90 38.67
CA LEU A 81 -0.48 2.19 38.07
C LEU A 81 0.88 2.77 38.53
N GLN A 82 1.00 4.09 38.63
CA GLN A 82 2.21 4.75 39.13
C GLN A 82 2.46 4.42 40.62
N ALA A 83 1.41 4.45 41.45
CA ALA A 83 1.49 4.10 42.86
C ALA A 83 1.90 2.63 43.09
N GLU A 84 1.42 1.71 42.23
CA GLU A 84 1.82 0.29 42.27
C GLU A 84 3.27 0.05 41.81
N ASN A 85 3.82 0.92 40.94
CA ASN A 85 5.22 0.84 40.51
C ASN A 85 6.20 1.37 41.57
N GLU A 86 5.80 2.36 42.37
CA GLU A 86 6.62 2.90 43.47
C GLU A 86 6.71 1.93 44.67
N HIS A 87 5.70 1.08 44.88
CA HIS A 87 5.64 0.13 46.00
C HIS A 87 5.42 -1.32 45.51
N PRO A 88 6.45 -1.98 44.93
CA PRO A 88 6.30 -3.31 44.35
C PRO A 88 5.98 -4.37 45.41
N ARG A 89 4.71 -4.80 45.48
CA ARG A 89 4.30 -6.01 46.21
C ARG A 89 4.33 -7.20 45.24
N ASN A 90 5.10 -8.23 45.60
CA ASN A 90 5.52 -9.33 44.70
C ASN A 90 4.45 -10.27 44.07
N PRO A 91 3.12 -10.22 44.33
CA PRO A 91 2.13 -10.94 43.51
C PRO A 91 1.41 -10.10 42.42
N SER A 92 1.71 -8.81 42.22
CA SER A 92 0.88 -7.92 41.38
C SER A 92 1.18 -7.88 39.87
N LYS A 93 2.22 -8.55 39.35
CA LYS A 93 2.63 -8.42 37.93
C LYS A 93 1.50 -8.63 36.92
N GLN A 94 0.69 -9.66 37.12
CA GLN A 94 -0.43 -9.98 36.22
C GLN A 94 -1.57 -8.94 36.30
N ARG A 95 -1.79 -8.35 37.48
CA ARG A 95 -2.76 -7.27 37.68
C ARG A 95 -2.28 -5.97 37.05
N ASN A 96 -1.00 -5.63 37.22
CA ASN A 96 -0.37 -4.47 36.58
C ASN A 96 -0.46 -4.60 35.05
N GLU A 97 -0.19 -5.78 34.49
CA GLU A 97 -0.30 -6.03 33.04
C GLU A 97 -1.74 -5.87 32.54
N GLN A 98 -2.74 -6.34 33.31
CA GLN A 98 -4.16 -6.13 32.98
C GLN A 98 -4.54 -4.64 33.03
N LEU A 99 -4.06 -3.90 34.04
CA LEU A 99 -4.28 -2.46 34.17
C LEU A 99 -3.62 -1.67 33.04
N ILE A 100 -2.41 -2.05 32.63
CA ILE A 100 -1.69 -1.46 31.49
C ILE A 100 -2.48 -1.65 30.20
N ARG A 101 -2.95 -2.88 29.93
CA ARG A 101 -3.79 -3.16 28.74
C ARG A 101 -5.13 -2.44 28.80
N LEU A 102 -5.72 -2.30 29.98
CA LEU A 102 -6.96 -1.53 30.15
C LEU A 102 -6.72 -0.04 29.88
N LEU A 103 -5.62 0.51 30.39
CA LEU A 103 -5.24 1.91 30.17
C LEU A 103 -5.00 2.19 28.68
N ALA A 104 -4.30 1.29 27.98
CA ALA A 104 -4.12 1.36 26.52
C ALA A 104 -5.48 1.41 25.79
N ARG A 105 -6.43 0.56 26.20
CA ARG A 105 -7.80 0.55 25.64
C ARG A 105 -8.58 1.82 25.96
N CYS A 106 -8.39 2.40 27.14
CA CYS A 106 -9.03 3.66 27.51
C CYS A 106 -8.52 4.80 26.64
N TYR A 107 -7.19 4.94 26.47
CA TYR A 107 -6.62 5.96 25.58
C TYR A 107 -7.02 5.76 24.12
N PHE A 108 -7.05 4.52 23.63
CA PHE A 108 -7.55 4.21 22.30
C PHE A 108 -9.00 4.67 22.11
N LYS A 109 -9.88 4.37 23.08
CA LYS A 109 -11.28 4.81 23.03
C LYS A 109 -11.44 6.32 23.15
N LEU A 110 -10.61 6.98 23.96
CA LEU A 110 -10.60 8.44 24.04
C LEU A 110 -10.30 9.07 22.68
N GLY A 111 -9.33 8.54 21.94
CA GLY A 111 -9.05 8.99 20.57
C GLY A 111 -10.21 8.74 19.62
N GLU A 112 -10.76 7.51 19.61
CA GLU A 112 -11.86 7.13 18.71
C GLU A 112 -13.11 7.99 18.92
N TRP A 113 -13.45 8.25 20.19
CA TRP A 113 -14.58 9.11 20.57
C TRP A 113 -14.34 10.58 20.27
N GLN A 114 -13.11 11.07 20.40
CA GLN A 114 -12.78 12.45 20.01
C GLN A 114 -12.87 12.66 18.50
N VAL A 115 -12.51 11.65 17.71
CA VAL A 115 -12.69 11.68 16.25
C VAL A 115 -14.18 11.63 15.88
N GLU A 116 -14.96 10.74 16.50
CA GLU A 116 -16.40 10.62 16.22
C GLU A 116 -17.20 11.89 16.59
N MET A 117 -16.74 12.68 17.57
CA MET A 117 -17.35 13.97 17.92
C MET A 117 -16.94 15.12 17.00
N ASN A 118 -15.79 15.00 16.33
CA ASN A 118 -15.21 16.09 15.57
C ASN A 118 -14.93 15.64 14.13
N ASP A 119 -15.83 15.99 13.21
CA ASP A 119 -15.65 15.68 11.79
C ASP A 119 -14.46 16.43 11.13
N ASN A 120 -13.94 17.46 11.80
CA ASN A 120 -12.90 18.33 11.24
C ASN A 120 -11.50 18.04 11.82
N TRP A 121 -10.65 17.39 11.02
CA TRP A 121 -9.21 17.17 11.25
C TRP A 121 -8.33 18.45 11.20
N GLY A 122 -8.94 19.64 11.22
CA GLY A 122 -8.26 20.93 11.26
C GLY A 122 -8.23 21.62 12.63
N SER A 123 -8.77 20.96 13.67
CA SER A 123 -8.93 21.57 14.99
C SER A 123 -7.66 21.46 15.85
N GLN A 124 -7.56 22.31 16.89
CA GLN A 124 -6.52 22.26 17.93
C GLN A 124 -6.44 20.90 18.67
N LEU A 125 -7.43 20.02 18.46
CA LEU A 125 -7.57 18.73 19.12
C LEU A 125 -6.81 17.59 18.42
N VAL A 126 -6.29 17.81 17.21
CA VAL A 126 -5.55 16.77 16.47
C VAL A 126 -4.30 16.27 17.22
N PRO A 127 -3.45 17.14 17.80
CA PRO A 127 -2.32 16.69 18.61
C PRO A 127 -2.76 15.85 19.81
N ASP A 128 -3.89 16.18 20.44
CA ASP A 128 -4.43 15.44 21.60
C ASP A 128 -4.94 14.05 21.20
N ILE A 129 -5.60 13.94 20.04
CA ILE A 129 -6.06 12.65 19.47
C ILE A 129 -4.85 11.76 19.17
N LEU A 130 -3.85 12.30 18.46
CA LEU A 130 -2.61 11.58 18.16
C LEU A 130 -1.85 11.19 19.44
N HIS A 131 -1.88 12.05 20.46
CA HIS A 131 -1.29 11.76 21.77
C HIS A 131 -2.01 10.61 22.48
N CYS A 132 -3.35 10.55 22.41
CA CYS A 132 -4.11 9.42 22.94
C CYS A 132 -3.72 8.11 22.24
N TYR A 133 -3.60 8.12 20.92
CA TYR A 133 -3.22 6.92 20.17
C TYR A 133 -1.78 6.47 20.43
N ILE A 134 -0.80 7.39 20.52
CA ILE A 134 0.59 7.02 20.82
C ILE A 134 0.76 6.54 22.28
N LEU A 135 -0.04 7.06 23.22
CA LEU A 135 -0.07 6.49 24.57
C LEU A 135 -0.62 5.07 24.54
N ALA A 136 -1.65 4.80 23.75
CA ALA A 136 -2.19 3.46 23.59
C ALA A 136 -1.14 2.47 23.05
N THR A 137 -0.32 2.87 22.07
CA THR A 137 0.76 2.02 21.54
C THR A 137 1.91 1.82 22.53
N ARG A 138 2.24 2.83 23.35
CA ARG A 138 3.27 2.73 24.40
C ARG A 138 2.87 1.80 25.54
N TYR A 139 1.60 1.83 25.96
CA TYR A 139 1.11 0.96 27.02
C TYR A 139 0.90 -0.49 26.54
N ASP A 140 0.45 -0.71 25.31
CA ASP A 140 0.31 -2.06 24.74
C ASP A 140 1.04 -2.20 23.39
N PRO A 141 2.37 -2.48 23.41
CA PRO A 141 3.16 -2.58 22.18
C PRO A 141 2.75 -3.73 21.26
N GLY A 142 2.14 -4.80 21.79
CA GLY A 142 1.70 -5.96 21.01
C GLY A 142 0.35 -5.76 20.31
N TRP A 143 -0.31 -4.62 20.52
CA TRP A 143 -1.67 -4.42 20.05
C TRP A 143 -1.72 -3.80 18.64
N TYR A 144 -1.85 -4.68 17.64
CA TYR A 144 -1.99 -4.32 16.22
C TYR A 144 -2.95 -3.15 15.95
N LYS A 145 -4.17 -3.18 16.52
CA LYS A 145 -5.19 -2.17 16.23
C LYS A 145 -4.74 -0.77 16.66
N ALA A 146 -3.99 -0.64 17.76
CA ALA A 146 -3.49 0.66 18.21
C ALA A 146 -2.48 1.23 17.22
N TRP A 147 -1.50 0.44 16.79
CA TRP A 147 -0.49 0.86 15.81
C TRP A 147 -1.13 1.23 14.47
N HIS A 148 -2.05 0.39 13.98
CA HIS A 148 -2.76 0.63 12.73
C HIS A 148 -3.61 1.92 12.79
N THR A 149 -4.40 2.11 13.84
CA THR A 149 -5.23 3.33 13.98
C THR A 149 -4.38 4.58 14.19
N TRP A 150 -3.27 4.50 14.93
CA TRP A 150 -2.33 5.61 15.07
C TRP A 150 -1.71 6.01 13.73
N ALA A 151 -1.29 5.03 12.93
CA ALA A 151 -0.79 5.27 11.60
C ALA A 151 -1.85 5.92 10.70
N LEU A 152 -3.09 5.41 10.71
CA LEU A 152 -4.17 5.97 9.90
C LEU A 152 -4.53 7.40 10.28
N ALA A 153 -4.57 7.71 11.56
CA ALA A 153 -4.82 9.07 12.02
C ALA A 153 -3.74 10.03 11.50
N ASN A 154 -2.45 9.62 11.49
CA ASN A 154 -1.39 10.43 10.88
C ASN A 154 -1.56 10.58 9.37
N ILE A 155 -2.04 9.55 8.65
CA ILE A 155 -2.31 9.64 7.20
C ILE A 155 -3.46 10.61 6.91
N GLU A 156 -4.52 10.59 7.71
CA GLU A 156 -5.66 11.51 7.57
C GLU A 156 -5.23 12.96 7.81
N VAL A 157 -4.38 13.19 8.82
CA VAL A 157 -3.75 14.50 9.06
C VAL A 157 -2.89 14.92 7.87
N LEU A 158 -2.11 14.00 7.28
CA LEU A 158 -1.32 14.29 6.08
C LEU A 158 -2.20 14.68 4.89
N HIS A 159 -3.31 13.97 4.66
CA HIS A 159 -4.27 14.31 3.61
C HIS A 159 -4.90 15.69 3.83
N TYR A 160 -5.21 16.04 5.07
CA TYR A 160 -5.71 17.36 5.42
C TYR A 160 -4.66 18.46 5.19
N LEU A 161 -3.41 18.23 5.60
CA LEU A 161 -2.31 19.18 5.35
C LEU A 161 -2.05 19.37 3.86
N ASP A 162 -2.14 18.31 3.07
CA ASP A 162 -1.94 18.35 1.62
C ASP A 162 -3.04 19.16 0.92
N SER A 163 -4.31 18.98 1.31
CA SER A 163 -5.40 19.80 0.75
C SER A 163 -5.28 21.29 1.09
N GLN A 164 -4.71 21.61 2.27
CA GLN A 164 -4.42 22.98 2.69
C GLN A 164 -3.23 23.61 1.93
N ILE A 165 -2.24 22.81 1.54
CA ILE A 165 -1.13 23.25 0.70
C ILE A 165 -1.65 23.59 -0.71
N GLU A 166 -2.51 22.75 -1.27
CA GLU A 166 -3.14 22.97 -2.58
C GLU A 166 -4.04 24.22 -2.59
N SER A 167 -4.70 24.55 -1.47
CA SER A 167 -5.53 25.77 -1.35
C SER A 167 -4.73 27.08 -1.17
N GLY A 168 -3.39 27.03 -1.19
CA GLY A 168 -2.54 28.23 -1.19
C GLY A 168 -2.33 28.89 0.18
N THR A 169 -2.61 28.19 1.27
CA THR A 169 -2.40 28.68 2.64
C THR A 169 -0.88 28.65 2.95
N LYS A 170 -0.18 29.73 2.58
CA LYS A 170 1.27 29.89 2.82
C LYS A 170 1.58 29.82 4.31
N GLY A 171 2.08 28.68 4.78
CA GLY A 171 2.55 28.53 6.15
C GLY A 171 2.79 27.09 6.64
N ILE A 172 2.36 26.06 5.92
CA ILE A 172 2.61 24.68 6.36
C ILE A 172 4.09 24.35 6.17
N HIS A 173 4.79 24.13 7.29
CA HIS A 173 6.18 23.73 7.29
C HIS A 173 6.31 22.33 6.69
N SER A 174 7.10 22.20 5.63
CA SER A 174 7.48 20.90 5.06
C SER A 174 8.05 19.93 6.10
N SER A 175 8.60 20.44 7.22
CA SER A 175 9.02 19.66 8.39
C SER A 175 7.86 18.92 9.06
N THR A 176 6.72 19.60 9.30
CA THR A 176 5.56 19.02 9.99
C THR A 176 4.93 17.88 9.16
N VAL A 177 4.89 18.05 7.84
CA VAL A 177 4.46 16.99 6.91
C VAL A 177 5.41 15.79 6.99
N ALA A 178 6.73 16.03 7.03
CA ALA A 178 7.71 14.96 7.16
C ALA A 178 7.61 14.23 8.52
N GLU A 179 7.34 14.94 9.61
CA GLU A 179 7.16 14.36 10.96
C GLU A 179 5.95 13.43 11.02
N HIS A 180 4.78 13.86 10.52
CA HIS A 180 3.60 13.00 10.46
C HIS A 180 3.77 11.83 9.49
N ALA A 181 4.50 12.03 8.38
CA ALA A 181 4.83 10.95 7.45
C ALA A 181 5.72 9.88 8.10
N VAL A 182 6.74 10.29 8.86
CA VAL A 182 7.60 9.36 9.61
C VAL A 182 6.78 8.59 10.66
N ALA A 183 5.95 9.29 11.44
CA ALA A 183 5.08 8.66 12.43
C ALA A 183 4.11 7.64 11.81
N ALA A 184 3.49 7.99 10.67
CA ALA A 184 2.62 7.07 9.94
C ALA A 184 3.39 5.82 9.45
N ILE A 185 4.60 6.00 8.92
CA ILE A 185 5.45 4.92 8.41
C ILE A 185 5.87 3.98 9.53
N GLU A 186 6.36 4.51 10.65
CA GLU A 186 6.72 3.71 11.82
C GLU A 186 5.52 2.90 12.34
N GLY A 187 4.35 3.52 12.42
CA GLY A 187 3.13 2.86 12.87
C GLY A 187 2.66 1.73 11.94
N LEU A 188 2.75 1.93 10.62
CA LEU A 188 2.43 0.88 9.64
C LEU A 188 3.45 -0.26 9.67
N PHE A 189 4.73 0.02 9.92
CA PHE A 189 5.72 -1.05 10.05
C PHE A 189 5.44 -1.94 11.26
N GLU A 190 5.14 -1.35 12.42
CA GLU A 190 4.76 -2.11 13.61
C GLU A 190 3.42 -2.85 13.41
N SER A 191 2.45 -2.27 12.69
CA SER A 191 1.19 -2.98 12.38
C SER A 191 1.42 -4.21 11.50
N ILE A 192 2.28 -4.09 10.48
CA ILE A 192 2.64 -5.21 9.59
C ILE A 192 3.38 -6.31 10.35
N LEU A 193 4.29 -5.97 11.26
CA LEU A 193 5.03 -6.94 12.07
C LEU A 193 4.12 -7.74 13.00
N LEU A 194 3.10 -7.11 13.57
CA LEU A 194 2.20 -7.73 14.55
C LEU A 194 1.10 -8.59 13.91
N ARG A 195 0.67 -8.30 12.67
CA ARG A 195 -0.44 -9.04 12.04
C ARG A 195 -0.29 -9.16 10.52
N ASN A 196 -0.17 -10.41 10.05
CA ASN A 196 0.05 -10.73 8.63
C ASN A 196 -1.24 -10.73 7.76
N GLN A 197 -2.44 -10.77 8.35
CA GLN A 197 -3.69 -10.96 7.57
C GLN A 197 -4.13 -9.74 6.75
N ASP A 198 -3.90 -8.52 7.27
CA ASP A 198 -4.27 -7.25 6.61
C ASP A 198 -3.02 -6.50 6.07
N ALA A 199 -1.85 -7.16 6.08
CA ALA A 199 -0.56 -6.56 5.79
C ALA A 199 -0.48 -5.97 4.38
N LEU A 200 -1.23 -6.50 3.40
CA LEU A 200 -1.25 -5.96 2.03
C LEU A 200 -1.72 -4.50 1.99
N GLN A 201 -2.81 -4.18 2.69
CA GLN A 201 -3.37 -2.82 2.66
C GLN A 201 -2.40 -1.83 3.32
N ASP A 202 -1.80 -2.23 4.43
CA ASP A 202 -0.81 -1.40 5.14
C ASP A 202 0.48 -1.24 4.32
N THR A 203 0.91 -2.29 3.61
CA THR A 203 2.07 -2.22 2.71
C THR A 203 1.80 -1.29 1.53
N LEU A 204 0.59 -1.30 0.95
CA LEU A 204 0.21 -0.38 -0.13
C LEU A 204 0.16 1.08 0.36
N ARG A 205 -0.32 1.31 1.59
CA ARG A 205 -0.29 2.63 2.23
C ARG A 205 1.14 3.11 2.46
N LEU A 206 2.03 2.24 2.93
CA LEU A 206 3.47 2.53 3.07
C LEU A 206 4.09 2.95 1.73
N LEU A 207 3.84 2.19 0.66
CA LEU A 207 4.34 2.54 -0.68
C LEU A 207 3.80 3.89 -1.16
N THR A 208 2.53 4.19 -0.86
CA THR A 208 1.91 5.48 -1.20
C THR A 208 2.63 6.63 -0.47
N LEU A 209 2.86 6.50 0.83
CA LEU A 209 3.59 7.49 1.62
C LEU A 209 5.04 7.64 1.14
N TRP A 210 5.71 6.53 0.87
CA TRP A 210 7.09 6.52 0.40
C TRP A 210 7.24 7.20 -0.96
N PHE A 211 6.38 6.90 -1.94
CA PHE A 211 6.51 7.52 -3.25
C PHE A 211 6.08 8.99 -3.26
N LYS A 212 5.17 9.40 -2.37
CA LYS A 212 4.72 10.79 -2.26
C LYS A 212 5.71 11.67 -1.48
N PHE A 213 6.17 11.21 -0.32
CA PHE A 213 6.97 12.00 0.63
C PHE A 213 8.44 11.54 0.75
N GLY A 214 8.85 10.49 0.03
CA GLY A 214 10.21 9.91 0.11
C GLY A 214 11.33 10.79 -0.43
N GLN A 215 11.02 12.01 -0.88
CA GLN A 215 12.00 13.04 -1.19
C GLN A 215 12.67 13.60 0.07
N HIS A 216 11.99 13.54 1.22
CA HIS A 216 12.54 13.98 2.51
C HIS A 216 13.44 12.90 3.10
N ASP A 217 14.63 13.29 3.57
CA ASP A 217 15.64 12.37 4.12
C ASP A 217 15.11 11.60 5.34
N ASN A 218 14.35 12.26 6.21
CA ASN A 218 13.76 11.64 7.41
C ASN A 218 12.84 10.46 7.05
N VAL A 219 11.94 10.67 6.08
CA VAL A 219 11.01 9.63 5.55
C VAL A 219 11.81 8.50 4.90
N SER A 220 12.83 8.86 4.14
CA SER A 220 13.74 7.94 3.46
C SER A 220 14.50 7.02 4.43
N ASN A 221 14.95 7.57 5.57
CA ASN A 221 15.64 6.83 6.62
C ASN A 221 14.69 5.92 7.40
N ALA A 222 13.50 6.42 7.77
CA ALA A 222 12.46 5.62 8.41
C ALA A 222 12.04 4.42 7.56
N MET A 223 11.86 4.63 6.24
CA MET A 223 11.60 3.54 5.30
C MET A 223 12.73 2.50 5.29
N SER A 224 13.99 2.94 5.30
CA SER A 224 15.14 2.02 5.25
C SER A 224 15.23 1.14 6.50
N GLN A 225 15.03 1.72 7.68
CA GLN A 225 14.97 0.97 8.93
C GLN A 225 13.79 -0.01 8.95
N GLY A 226 12.64 0.40 8.41
CA GLY A 226 11.48 -0.48 8.31
C GLY A 226 11.66 -1.63 7.31
N PHE A 227 12.32 -1.40 6.18
CA PHE A 227 12.68 -2.45 5.22
C PHE A 227 13.57 -3.53 5.84
N GLU A 228 14.50 -3.15 6.71
CA GLU A 228 15.37 -4.10 7.43
C GLU A 228 14.62 -4.89 8.52
N LYS A 229 13.62 -4.27 9.15
CA LYS A 229 12.80 -4.90 10.20
C LYS A 229 11.78 -5.89 9.63
N VAL A 230 11.12 -5.55 8.52
CA VAL A 230 10.06 -6.37 7.93
C VAL A 230 10.64 -7.47 7.04
N GLY A 231 10.14 -8.70 7.22
CA GLY A 231 10.55 -9.84 6.41
C GLY A 231 10.35 -9.62 4.90
N ILE A 232 11.26 -10.18 4.10
CA ILE A 232 11.28 -10.01 2.64
C ILE A 232 9.97 -10.50 1.99
N ASP A 233 9.35 -11.53 2.56
CA ASP A 233 8.11 -12.15 2.07
C ASP A 233 6.94 -11.15 1.98
N THR A 234 6.85 -10.18 2.90
CA THR A 234 5.79 -9.17 2.90
C THR A 234 5.83 -8.31 1.62
N TRP A 235 7.02 -8.08 1.08
CA TRP A 235 7.21 -7.25 -0.10
C TRP A 235 6.86 -7.96 -1.41
N LEU A 236 6.76 -9.29 -1.41
CA LEU A 236 6.50 -10.07 -2.62
C LEU A 236 5.17 -9.69 -3.27
N HIS A 237 4.14 -9.43 -2.45
CA HIS A 237 2.81 -9.05 -2.95
C HIS A 237 2.77 -7.67 -3.60
N VAL A 238 3.74 -6.81 -3.29
CA VAL A 238 3.78 -5.42 -3.78
C VAL A 238 4.89 -5.16 -4.81
N ILE A 239 5.55 -6.21 -5.29
CA ILE A 239 6.54 -6.14 -6.38
C ILE A 239 6.01 -5.36 -7.59
N PRO A 240 4.77 -5.60 -8.09
CA PRO A 240 4.26 -4.86 -9.25
C PRO A 240 4.23 -3.34 -9.03
N GLN A 241 3.85 -2.90 -7.84
CA GLN A 241 3.76 -1.47 -7.47
C GLN A 241 5.14 -0.84 -7.36
N ILE A 242 6.13 -1.57 -6.83
CA ILE A 242 7.52 -1.11 -6.77
C ILE A 242 8.10 -0.97 -8.18
N ILE A 243 7.92 -2.00 -9.03
CA ILE A 243 8.42 -1.99 -10.41
C ILE A 243 7.71 -0.95 -11.27
N ALA A 244 6.43 -0.67 -11.02
CA ALA A 244 5.73 0.44 -11.68
C ALA A 244 6.46 1.78 -11.50
N ARG A 245 7.14 1.98 -10.37
CA ARG A 245 7.87 3.22 -10.02
C ARG A 245 9.38 3.15 -10.26
N ILE A 246 9.90 2.12 -10.94
CA ILE A 246 11.35 1.96 -11.18
C ILE A 246 12.01 3.16 -11.89
N GLN A 247 11.26 3.86 -12.75
CA GLN A 247 11.71 5.01 -13.53
C GLN A 247 11.47 6.38 -12.85
N THR A 248 11.24 6.41 -11.54
CA THR A 248 10.96 7.66 -10.79
C THR A 248 12.11 8.67 -10.97
N PRO A 249 11.82 9.97 -11.23
CA PRO A 249 12.85 10.98 -11.48
C PRO A 249 13.77 11.20 -10.27
N ASN A 250 13.21 11.12 -9.05
CA ASN A 250 13.98 11.30 -7.82
C ASN A 250 15.03 10.18 -7.62
N ALA A 251 16.30 10.58 -7.57
CA ALA A 251 17.44 9.67 -7.46
C ALA A 251 17.48 8.89 -6.13
N LEU A 252 17.05 9.49 -5.02
CA LEU A 252 17.03 8.83 -3.71
C LEU A 252 16.04 7.67 -3.71
N ILE A 253 14.81 7.92 -4.17
CA ILE A 253 13.76 6.90 -4.28
C ILE A 253 14.22 5.79 -5.24
N ARG A 254 14.76 6.16 -6.41
CA ARG A 254 15.25 5.18 -7.41
C ARG A 254 16.36 4.30 -6.87
N ARG A 255 17.33 4.87 -6.13
CA ARG A 255 18.41 4.10 -5.49
C ARG A 255 17.87 3.12 -4.46
N ARG A 256 16.87 3.52 -3.66
CA ARG A 256 16.22 2.64 -2.68
C ARG A 256 15.39 1.55 -3.33
N ILE A 257 14.59 1.87 -4.36
CA ILE A 257 13.87 0.86 -5.16
C ILE A 257 14.85 -0.19 -5.69
N ARG A 258 15.95 0.25 -6.30
CA ARG A 258 17.00 -0.66 -6.79
C ARG A 258 17.52 -1.55 -5.66
N SER A 259 17.93 -0.97 -4.53
CA SER A 259 18.42 -1.73 -3.38
C SER A 259 17.42 -2.78 -2.87
N VAL A 260 16.15 -2.41 -2.74
CA VAL A 260 15.09 -3.32 -2.27
C VAL A 260 14.87 -4.44 -3.26
N LEU A 261 14.78 -4.14 -4.56
CA LEU A 261 14.59 -5.16 -5.60
C LEU A 261 15.80 -6.10 -5.70
N ILE A 262 17.03 -5.62 -5.53
CA ILE A 262 18.22 -6.48 -5.48
C ILE A 262 18.15 -7.42 -4.26
N THR A 263 17.81 -6.90 -3.08
CA THR A 263 17.66 -7.72 -1.87
C THR A 263 16.56 -8.78 -2.05
N ILE A 264 15.40 -8.40 -2.58
CA ILE A 264 14.33 -9.36 -2.90
C ILE A 264 14.84 -10.39 -3.94
N GLY A 265 15.61 -9.96 -4.94
CA GLY A 265 16.14 -10.83 -5.99
C GLY A 265 17.11 -11.88 -5.48
N LYS A 266 17.93 -11.55 -4.47
CA LYS A 266 18.84 -12.49 -3.81
C LYS A 266 18.09 -13.61 -3.08
N HIS A 267 16.95 -13.32 -2.46
CA HIS A 267 16.17 -14.30 -1.69
C HIS A 267 15.09 -15.02 -2.52
N HIS A 268 14.39 -14.29 -3.39
CA HIS A 268 13.26 -14.79 -4.18
C HIS A 268 13.38 -14.39 -5.67
N PRO A 269 14.40 -14.90 -6.40
CA PRO A 269 14.62 -14.55 -7.80
C PRO A 269 13.42 -14.88 -8.70
N GLN A 270 12.67 -15.95 -8.40
CA GLN A 270 11.50 -16.34 -9.18
C GLN A 270 10.36 -15.31 -9.12
N ALA A 271 10.23 -14.56 -8.02
CA ALA A 271 9.19 -13.56 -7.86
C ALA A 271 9.45 -12.30 -8.69
N LEU A 272 10.73 -12.00 -8.97
CA LEU A 272 11.12 -10.80 -9.69
C LEU A 272 11.36 -11.00 -11.19
N ILE A 273 11.69 -12.22 -11.61
CA ILE A 273 12.18 -12.44 -12.97
C ILE A 273 11.16 -12.05 -14.05
N TYR A 274 9.89 -12.45 -13.92
CA TYR A 274 8.88 -12.11 -14.92
C TYR A 274 8.51 -10.62 -14.93
N PRO A 275 8.22 -9.97 -13.78
CA PRO A 275 8.00 -8.53 -13.75
C PRO A 275 9.17 -7.70 -14.31
N LEU A 276 10.42 -8.07 -14.00
CA LEU A 276 11.60 -7.39 -14.53
C LEU A 276 11.80 -7.64 -16.03
N THR A 277 11.55 -8.86 -16.50
CA THR A 277 11.65 -9.18 -17.92
C THR A 277 10.66 -8.35 -18.73
N VAL A 278 9.40 -8.22 -18.26
CA VAL A 278 8.41 -7.34 -18.89
C VAL A 278 8.87 -5.88 -18.87
N ALA A 279 9.40 -5.39 -17.74
CA ALA A 279 9.89 -4.02 -17.63
C ALA A 279 11.08 -3.72 -18.56
N SER A 280 11.93 -4.72 -18.84
CA SER A 280 13.10 -4.58 -19.72
C SER A 280 12.74 -4.41 -21.20
N LYS A 281 11.56 -4.88 -21.62
CA LYS A 281 11.03 -4.73 -22.98
C LYS A 281 10.10 -3.52 -23.14
N SER A 282 10.10 -2.61 -22.17
CA SER A 282 9.26 -1.39 -22.24
C SER A 282 9.75 -0.42 -23.32
N SER A 283 8.81 0.30 -23.94
CA SER A 283 9.09 1.42 -24.84
C SER A 283 9.82 2.59 -24.18
N SER A 284 9.74 2.72 -22.85
CA SER A 284 10.52 3.72 -22.13
C SER A 284 11.94 3.24 -21.90
N GLU A 285 12.92 3.88 -22.55
CA GLU A 285 14.34 3.55 -22.42
C GLU A 285 14.82 3.61 -20.96
N THR A 286 14.38 4.63 -20.20
CA THR A 286 14.74 4.74 -18.77
C THR A 286 14.22 3.57 -17.93
N ARG A 287 13.02 3.08 -18.23
CA ARG A 287 12.41 1.92 -17.56
C ARG A 287 13.16 0.65 -17.92
N ALA A 288 13.40 0.46 -19.22
CA ALA A 288 14.11 -0.68 -19.75
C ALA A 288 15.54 -0.75 -19.18
N ALA A 289 16.29 0.35 -19.21
CA ALA A 289 17.64 0.44 -18.67
C ALA A 289 17.69 0.16 -17.16
N ALA A 290 16.75 0.69 -16.39
CA ALA A 290 16.69 0.42 -14.95
C ALA A 290 16.38 -1.05 -14.64
N ALA A 291 15.43 -1.66 -15.37
CA ALA A 291 15.10 -3.07 -15.22
C ALA A 291 16.26 -3.99 -15.63
N MET A 292 16.93 -3.69 -16.76
CA MET A 292 18.13 -4.41 -17.20
C MET A 292 19.26 -4.30 -16.19
N GLY A 293 19.49 -3.12 -15.61
CA GLY A 293 20.51 -2.93 -14.58
C GLY A 293 20.29 -3.80 -13.33
N ILE A 294 19.03 -3.98 -12.91
CA ILE A 294 18.70 -4.89 -11.80
C ILE A 294 18.85 -6.35 -12.21
N MET A 295 18.42 -6.73 -13.42
CA MET A 295 18.62 -8.10 -13.91
C MET A 295 20.09 -8.48 -14.08
N GLU A 296 20.95 -7.51 -14.42
CA GLU A 296 22.39 -7.72 -14.50
C GLU A 296 22.97 -8.06 -13.13
N GLU A 297 22.64 -7.29 -12.09
CA GLU A 297 23.04 -7.63 -10.71
C GLU A 297 22.43 -8.95 -10.24
N MET A 298 21.21 -9.27 -10.69
CA MET A 298 20.57 -10.54 -10.38
C MET A 298 21.28 -11.73 -11.06
N ARG A 299 21.99 -11.48 -12.17
CA ARG A 299 22.77 -12.49 -12.89
C ARG A 299 23.98 -12.95 -12.07
N ASP A 300 24.53 -12.10 -11.22
CA ASP A 300 25.68 -12.45 -10.37
C ASP A 300 25.39 -13.63 -9.43
N HIS A 301 24.16 -13.76 -8.95
CA HIS A 301 23.76 -14.82 -8.03
C HIS A 301 22.79 -15.85 -8.65
N SER A 302 21.93 -15.44 -9.58
CA SER A 302 20.85 -16.27 -10.17
C SER A 302 20.91 -16.33 -11.70
N ARG A 303 22.12 -16.45 -12.26
CA ARG A 303 22.38 -16.47 -13.71
C ARG A 303 21.45 -17.37 -14.51
N MET A 304 21.33 -18.64 -14.10
CA MET A 304 20.57 -19.65 -14.84
C MET A 304 19.10 -19.26 -14.99
N ILE A 305 18.46 -18.77 -13.92
CA ILE A 305 17.05 -18.35 -13.94
C ILE A 305 16.88 -17.13 -14.85
N VAL A 306 17.83 -16.19 -14.81
CA VAL A 306 17.80 -14.99 -15.66
C VAL A 306 17.89 -15.38 -17.14
N GLU A 307 18.88 -16.17 -17.52
CA GLU A 307 19.09 -16.60 -18.91
C GLU A 307 17.89 -17.42 -19.43
N GLN A 308 17.39 -18.37 -18.64
CA GLN A 308 16.22 -19.18 -19.02
C GLN A 308 14.97 -18.32 -19.19
N ALA A 309 14.69 -17.41 -18.26
CA ALA A 309 13.48 -16.60 -18.33
C ALA A 309 13.49 -15.59 -19.47
N LEU A 310 14.66 -15.05 -19.84
CA LEU A 310 14.79 -14.18 -21.01
C LEU A 310 14.43 -14.93 -22.30
N VAL A 311 14.94 -16.16 -22.46
CA VAL A 311 14.61 -17.03 -23.61
C VAL A 311 13.13 -17.37 -23.60
N VAL A 312 12.60 -17.84 -22.47
CA VAL A 312 11.17 -18.21 -22.34
C VAL A 312 10.27 -17.01 -22.63
N SER A 313 10.55 -15.83 -22.07
CA SER A 313 9.76 -14.63 -22.35
C SER A 313 9.81 -14.24 -23.84
N HIS A 314 10.98 -14.32 -24.47
CA HIS A 314 11.14 -14.01 -25.88
C HIS A 314 10.32 -14.96 -26.76
N GLU A 315 10.40 -16.26 -26.50
CA GLU A 315 9.68 -17.25 -27.29
C GLU A 315 8.16 -17.28 -26.99
N ILE A 316 7.72 -17.00 -25.76
CA ILE A 316 6.29 -16.83 -25.45
C ILE A 316 5.70 -15.65 -26.25
N ILE A 317 6.41 -14.53 -26.35
CA ILE A 317 5.96 -13.39 -27.16
C ILE A 317 5.91 -13.77 -28.65
N ARG A 318 6.91 -14.52 -29.14
CA ARG A 318 6.92 -14.99 -30.54
C ARG A 318 5.75 -15.90 -30.86
N ILE A 319 5.39 -16.80 -29.95
CA ILE A 319 4.28 -17.76 -30.12
C ILE A 319 2.92 -17.06 -29.98
N ALA A 320 2.84 -16.01 -29.17
CA ALA A 320 1.60 -15.26 -28.95
C ALA A 320 1.18 -14.42 -30.16
N ILE A 321 2.12 -13.97 -31.01
CA ILE A 321 1.83 -13.20 -32.21
C ILE A 321 2.74 -13.63 -33.35
N LEU A 322 2.22 -14.46 -34.24
CA LEU A 322 2.93 -15.03 -35.40
C LEU A 322 3.12 -13.97 -36.51
N TRP A 323 4.09 -14.18 -37.40
CA TRP A 323 4.39 -13.22 -38.47
C TRP A 323 3.16 -12.91 -39.33
N HIS A 324 2.36 -13.91 -39.70
CA HIS A 324 1.15 -13.68 -40.49
C HIS A 324 0.11 -12.82 -39.75
N GLU A 325 -0.03 -12.97 -38.43
CA GLU A 325 -0.94 -12.15 -37.62
C GLU A 325 -0.43 -10.70 -37.53
N GLN A 326 0.88 -10.52 -37.33
CA GLN A 326 1.50 -9.19 -37.32
C GLN A 326 1.36 -8.48 -38.68
N TRP A 327 1.54 -9.22 -39.77
CA TRP A 327 1.33 -8.70 -41.12
C TRP A 327 -0.14 -8.39 -41.40
N HIS A 328 -1.07 -9.25 -40.97
CA HIS A 328 -2.50 -8.99 -41.16
C HIS A 328 -2.97 -7.74 -40.42
N GLU A 329 -2.68 -7.63 -39.13
CA GLU A 329 -3.01 -6.44 -38.31
C GLU A 329 -2.32 -5.18 -38.84
N GLY A 330 -1.03 -5.30 -39.19
CA GLY A 330 -0.25 -4.18 -39.72
C GLY A 330 -0.75 -3.68 -41.08
N LEU A 331 -1.18 -4.58 -41.96
CA LEU A 331 -1.78 -4.23 -43.26
C LEU A 331 -3.17 -3.61 -43.10
N GLU A 332 -3.99 -4.09 -42.16
CA GLU A 332 -5.28 -3.50 -41.85
C GLU A 332 -5.12 -2.05 -41.37
N GLU A 333 -4.22 -1.80 -40.41
CA GLU A 333 -3.95 -0.44 -39.92
C GLU A 333 -3.31 0.44 -40.99
N ALA A 334 -2.38 -0.09 -41.78
CA ALA A 334 -1.79 0.62 -42.92
C ALA A 334 -2.86 1.00 -43.96
N SER A 335 -3.84 0.13 -44.20
CA SER A 335 -4.93 0.38 -45.16
C SER A 335 -5.85 1.49 -44.67
N ARG A 336 -6.15 1.52 -43.36
CA ARG A 336 -6.92 2.57 -42.71
C ARG A 336 -6.23 3.93 -42.89
N LEU A 337 -4.92 4.00 -42.62
CA LEU A 337 -4.12 5.22 -42.77
C LEU A 337 -4.06 5.70 -44.22
N TYR A 338 -3.89 4.79 -45.19
CA TYR A 338 -3.77 5.16 -46.60
C TYR A 338 -5.12 5.52 -47.24
N PHE A 339 -6.13 4.66 -47.14
CA PHE A 339 -7.40 4.84 -47.84
C PHE A 339 -8.38 5.76 -47.10
N THR A 340 -8.40 5.74 -45.76
CA THR A 340 -9.34 6.56 -44.97
C THR A 340 -8.72 7.92 -44.63
N GLU A 341 -7.54 7.91 -44.01
CA GLU A 341 -6.89 9.15 -43.53
C GLU A 341 -6.04 9.85 -44.59
N LYS A 342 -5.81 9.22 -45.75
CA LYS A 342 -4.97 9.74 -46.85
C LYS A 342 -3.55 10.09 -46.40
N ASN A 343 -3.00 9.30 -45.49
CA ASN A 343 -1.68 9.49 -44.91
C ASN A 343 -0.69 8.40 -45.38
N PRO A 344 -0.01 8.59 -46.53
CA PRO A 344 0.94 7.61 -47.06
C PRO A 344 2.21 7.47 -46.20
N GLU A 345 2.67 8.54 -45.56
CA GLU A 345 3.85 8.48 -44.68
C GLU A 345 3.54 7.68 -43.41
N GLY A 346 2.35 7.85 -42.83
CA GLY A 346 1.89 7.07 -41.69
C GLY A 346 1.79 5.58 -42.00
N MET A 347 1.26 5.24 -43.18
CA MET A 347 1.22 3.85 -43.67
C MET A 347 2.62 3.23 -43.78
N ILE A 348 3.59 3.93 -44.39
CA ILE A 348 4.96 3.42 -44.50
C ILE A 348 5.59 3.25 -43.11
N ALA A 349 5.36 4.19 -42.20
CA ALA A 349 5.86 4.10 -40.83
C ALA A 349 5.34 2.87 -40.07
N VAL A 350 4.10 2.41 -40.34
CA VAL A 350 3.53 1.20 -39.75
C VAL A 350 4.14 -0.08 -40.35
N LEU A 351 4.40 -0.10 -41.66
CA LEU A 351 4.91 -1.30 -42.36
C LEU A 351 6.43 -1.45 -42.27
N GLU A 352 7.18 -0.37 -42.08
CA GLU A 352 8.65 -0.38 -42.02
C GLU A 352 9.21 -1.34 -40.95
N PRO A 353 8.69 -1.39 -39.71
CA PRO A 353 9.18 -2.34 -38.70
C PRO A 353 8.91 -3.80 -39.06
N LEU A 354 7.79 -4.11 -39.73
CA LEU A 354 7.45 -5.47 -40.17
C LEU A 354 8.40 -5.95 -41.26
N HIS A 355 8.70 -5.07 -42.23
CA HIS A 355 9.69 -5.33 -43.26
C HIS A 355 11.10 -5.51 -42.69
N ALA A 356 11.50 -4.66 -41.73
CA ALA A 356 12.79 -4.80 -41.05
C ALA A 356 12.92 -6.15 -40.32
N LYS A 357 11.82 -6.64 -39.74
CA LYS A 357 11.77 -7.96 -39.09
C LYS A 357 11.93 -9.11 -40.11
N LEU A 358 11.35 -8.97 -41.30
CA LEU A 358 11.49 -9.95 -42.38
C LEU A 358 12.93 -10.00 -42.92
N GLU A 359 13.57 -8.84 -43.12
CA GLU A 359 14.97 -8.73 -43.56
C GLU A 359 15.98 -9.28 -42.54
N ALA A 360 15.66 -9.22 -41.24
CA ALA A 360 16.48 -9.85 -40.20
C ALA A 360 16.56 -11.38 -40.34
N GLY A 361 15.67 -11.98 -41.14
CA GLY A 361 15.69 -13.38 -41.52
C GLY A 361 14.83 -14.27 -40.60
N PRO A 362 14.30 -15.38 -41.13
CA PRO A 362 13.50 -16.33 -40.35
C PRO A 362 14.38 -17.10 -39.35
N GLN A 363 13.88 -17.31 -38.13
CA GLN A 363 14.58 -18.05 -37.08
C GLN A 363 13.91 -19.40 -36.78
N THR A 364 12.64 -19.57 -37.12
CA THR A 364 11.86 -20.79 -36.89
C THR A 364 11.33 -21.39 -38.19
N ALA A 365 10.88 -22.65 -38.14
CA ALA A 365 10.31 -23.33 -39.29
C ALA A 365 9.06 -22.62 -39.86
N ARG A 366 8.19 -22.08 -38.99
CA ARG A 366 6.99 -21.32 -39.43
C ARG A 366 7.36 -19.99 -40.09
N GLU A 367 8.32 -19.28 -39.53
CA GLU A 367 8.84 -18.03 -40.14
C GLU A 367 9.52 -18.34 -41.48
N THR A 368 10.22 -19.47 -41.59
CA THR A 368 10.83 -19.93 -42.84
C THR A 368 9.76 -20.20 -43.89
N SER A 369 8.69 -20.90 -43.53
CA SER A 369 7.57 -21.12 -44.47
C SER A 369 6.91 -19.80 -44.89
N PHE A 370 6.75 -18.85 -43.98
CA PHE A 370 6.20 -17.53 -44.32
C PHE A 370 7.10 -16.77 -45.30
N ALA A 371 8.40 -16.71 -45.01
CA ALA A 371 9.37 -16.02 -45.86
C ALA A 371 9.51 -16.68 -47.25
N GLN A 372 9.37 -18.00 -47.34
CA GLN A 372 9.38 -18.72 -48.62
C GLN A 372 8.15 -18.41 -49.49
N VAL A 373 6.98 -18.27 -48.87
CA VAL A 373 5.73 -18.00 -49.60
C VAL A 373 5.60 -16.53 -49.97
N PHE A 374 5.74 -15.62 -48.99
CA PHE A 374 5.41 -14.20 -49.16
C PHE A 374 6.65 -13.28 -49.24
N GLY A 375 7.84 -13.78 -48.90
CA GLY A 375 8.99 -12.91 -48.64
C GLY A 375 9.48 -12.13 -49.86
N ARG A 376 9.39 -12.71 -51.07
CA ARG A 376 9.75 -12.03 -52.31
C ARG A 376 8.78 -10.90 -52.64
N GLU A 377 7.49 -11.19 -52.59
CA GLU A 377 6.43 -10.24 -52.90
C GLU A 377 6.46 -9.05 -51.93
N LEU A 378 6.62 -9.33 -50.62
CA LEU A 378 6.78 -8.27 -49.62
C LEU A 378 8.04 -7.42 -49.85
N ALA A 379 9.16 -8.01 -50.28
CA ALA A 379 10.35 -7.24 -50.62
C ALA A 379 10.13 -6.32 -51.83
N ASP A 380 9.45 -6.81 -52.86
CA ASP A 380 9.09 -6.02 -54.05
C ASP A 380 8.13 -4.86 -53.68
N ALA A 381 7.16 -5.11 -52.79
CA ALA A 381 6.27 -4.09 -52.26
C ALA A 381 7.02 -3.03 -51.43
N ARG A 382 8.01 -3.42 -50.61
CA ARG A 382 8.85 -2.47 -49.87
C ARG A 382 9.66 -1.57 -50.80
N GLU A 383 10.22 -2.13 -51.87
CA GLU A 383 11.00 -1.36 -52.83
C GLU A 383 10.12 -0.35 -53.59
N ALA A 384 8.86 -0.71 -53.89
CA ALA A 384 7.87 0.24 -54.39
C ALA A 384 7.60 1.37 -53.37
N CYS A 385 7.43 1.08 -52.08
CA CYS A 385 7.31 2.10 -51.02
C CYS A 385 8.57 3.00 -50.91
N ARG A 386 9.77 2.44 -51.06
CA ARG A 386 11.03 3.23 -51.05
C ARG A 386 11.12 4.14 -52.28
N ARG A 387 10.73 3.66 -53.46
CA ARG A 387 10.67 4.47 -54.69
C ARG A 387 9.67 5.61 -54.58
N TYR A 388 8.53 5.40 -53.92
CA TYR A 388 7.60 6.45 -53.58
C TYR A 388 8.25 7.56 -52.72
N ARG A 389 8.96 7.20 -51.64
CA ARG A 389 9.65 8.19 -50.79
C ARG A 389 10.69 9.04 -51.53
N ILE A 390 11.29 8.50 -52.60
CA ILE A 390 12.29 9.20 -53.41
C ILE A 390 11.63 10.08 -54.49
N ARG A 391 10.60 9.56 -55.17
CA ARG A 391 10.02 10.19 -56.39
C ARG A 391 8.72 10.96 -56.13
N GLY A 392 8.01 10.64 -55.05
CA GLY A 392 6.70 11.21 -54.70
C GLY A 392 5.53 10.76 -55.56
N ASP A 393 5.71 9.76 -56.44
CA ASP A 393 4.67 9.32 -57.38
C ASP A 393 3.76 8.25 -56.77
N THR A 394 2.46 8.55 -56.63
CA THR A 394 1.44 7.67 -56.03
C THR A 394 1.25 6.36 -56.80
N SER A 395 1.61 6.31 -58.08
CA SER A 395 1.51 5.10 -58.89
C SER A 395 2.37 3.95 -58.35
N GLU A 396 3.46 4.25 -57.64
CA GLU A 396 4.30 3.24 -57.00
C GLU A 396 3.68 2.69 -55.71
N LEU A 397 2.84 3.46 -55.01
CA LEU A 397 2.10 2.96 -53.85
C LEU A 397 0.94 2.07 -54.24
N ASP A 398 0.25 2.38 -55.35
CA ASP A 398 -0.83 1.52 -55.87
C ASP A 398 -0.29 0.13 -56.24
N LYS A 399 0.89 0.07 -56.87
CA LYS A 399 1.60 -1.20 -57.13
C LYS A 399 1.96 -1.96 -55.86
N ALA A 400 2.33 -1.25 -54.79
CA ALA A 400 2.63 -1.88 -53.50
C ALA A 400 1.37 -2.48 -52.88
N TRP A 401 0.23 -1.78 -52.97
CA TRP A 401 -1.06 -2.26 -52.47
C TRP A 401 -1.61 -3.44 -53.25
N ASP A 402 -1.42 -3.48 -54.57
CA ASP A 402 -1.76 -4.66 -55.37
C ASP A 402 -1.07 -5.93 -54.84
N ILE A 403 0.17 -5.80 -54.35
CA ILE A 403 0.93 -6.89 -53.76
C ILE A 403 0.47 -7.18 -52.32
N TYR A 404 0.17 -6.16 -51.52
CA TYR A 404 -0.29 -6.37 -50.14
C TYR A 404 -1.69 -6.99 -50.03
N TYR A 405 -2.54 -6.83 -51.05
CA TYR A 405 -3.88 -7.42 -51.10
C TYR A 405 -3.95 -8.82 -51.73
N ALA A 406 -2.92 -9.19 -52.50
CA ALA A 406 -2.79 -10.52 -53.11
C ALA A 406 -2.51 -11.59 -52.04
#